data_AF-A0AAV6L8R4-F1
#
_entry.id   AF-A0AAV6L8R4-F1
#
_cell.length_a   1.000
_cell.length_b   1.000
_cell.length_c   1.000
_cell.angle_alpha   90.00
_cell.angle_beta   90.00
_cell.angle_gamma   90.00
#
_symmetry.space_group_name_H-M   'P 1'
#
loop_
_entity.id
_entity.type
_entity.pdbx_description
1 polymer ?
#
loop_
_entity_poly.entity_id
_entity_poly.type
_entity_poly.pdbx_seq_one_letter_code
_entity_poly.pdbx_strand_id
1 'polypeptide(L)'
;MANVSNERHVAVFPFPFASHFGTLFRLVRCLAADAPTVTFSFFSTPKTIESLFSPSKNVPGNIKPYVVPDGVPEGHVFSGNPEEPITLYITAVEDGKNLKGVLKAAEAEGRVWYVRCVSVVRRRLGGRDGGAVGLVYGFSELRLGDLPTGVLFGNLESPFAIMQHKMGRALPKATAIAINSIEELDPDIIQDLKSKFKMILNVSPFSAISLPSSPLPLPPSSYTDEYGCIPWLDNCKPASVAYIGFGTLATPPPVEVL
;
A
#
# COMPACT_ATOMS: atom_id res chain seq x y z
N MET A 1 36.59 0.01 21.71
CA MET A 1 35.82 -0.80 20.74
C MET A 1 34.36 -0.43 20.94
N ALA A 2 33.76 0.28 19.98
CA ALA A 2 32.33 0.62 20.06
C ALA A 2 31.53 -0.67 19.89
N ASN A 3 30.70 -0.99 20.88
CA ASN A 3 29.78 -2.11 20.86
C ASN A 3 28.69 -1.78 19.84
N VAL A 4 28.91 -2.10 18.56
CA VAL A 4 27.88 -1.95 17.52
C VAL A 4 26.79 -2.95 17.87
N SER A 5 25.69 -2.48 18.43
CA SER A 5 24.54 -3.34 18.71
C SER A 5 24.16 -4.02 17.40
N ASN A 6 24.04 -5.34 17.42
CA ASN A 6 23.66 -6.15 16.27
C ASN A 6 22.14 -6.07 16.03
N GLU A 7 21.52 -4.98 16.47
CA GLU A 7 20.09 -4.75 16.40
C GLU A 7 19.72 -4.50 14.94
N ARG A 8 18.90 -5.39 14.41
CA ARG A 8 18.35 -5.25 13.07
C ARG A 8 17.21 -4.25 13.15
N HIS A 9 17.24 -3.28 12.24
CA HIS A 9 16.27 -2.21 12.17
C HIS A 9 15.64 -2.17 10.78
N VAL A 10 14.32 -1.98 10.73
CA VAL A 10 13.53 -1.93 9.51
C VAL A 10 12.72 -0.64 9.49
N ALA A 11 13.03 0.25 8.56
CA ALA A 11 12.24 1.44 8.29
C ALA A 11 11.11 1.13 7.29
N VAL A 12 9.88 1.54 7.62
CA VAL A 12 8.68 1.27 6.82
C VAL A 12 8.03 2.57 6.40
N PHE A 13 7.87 2.77 5.09
CA PHE A 13 7.29 3.96 4.47
C PHE A 13 5.99 3.60 3.71
N PRO A 14 4.84 3.46 4.39
CA PRO A 14 3.54 3.30 3.76
C PRO A 14 3.14 4.52 2.93
N PHE A 15 2.36 4.29 1.87
CA PHE A 15 1.56 5.34 1.25
C PHE A 15 0.32 5.61 2.13
N PRO A 16 0.08 6.85 2.58
CA PRO A 16 -0.89 7.15 3.65
C PRO A 16 -2.34 7.26 3.19
N PHE A 17 -2.64 6.96 1.92
CA PHE A 17 -3.99 7.08 1.36
C PHE A 17 -4.59 5.71 1.00
N ALA A 18 -5.91 5.70 0.86
CA ALA A 18 -6.71 4.50 0.56
C ALA A 18 -6.41 3.35 1.53
N SER A 19 -6.41 2.12 1.03
CA SER A 19 -6.13 0.91 1.83
C SER A 19 -4.64 0.56 1.93
N HIS A 20 -3.73 1.37 1.37
CA HIS A 20 -2.31 1.02 1.25
C HIS A 20 -1.62 0.88 2.62
N PHE A 21 -1.79 1.84 3.52
CA PHE A 21 -1.14 1.82 4.83
C PHE A 21 -1.61 0.66 5.71
N GLY A 22 -2.91 0.35 5.71
CA GLY A 22 -3.46 -0.76 6.51
C GLY A 22 -2.98 -2.12 6.01
N THR A 23 -2.93 -2.27 4.68
CA THR A 23 -2.42 -3.46 4.00
C THR A 23 -0.95 -3.72 4.36
N LEU A 24 -0.09 -2.70 4.24
CA LEU A 24 1.32 -2.83 4.62
C LEU A 24 1.50 -3.06 6.13
N PHE A 25 0.69 -2.40 6.97
CA PHE A 25 0.77 -2.57 8.42
C PHE A 25 0.48 -4.01 8.86
N ARG A 26 -0.45 -4.72 8.19
CA ARG A 26 -0.70 -6.16 8.46
C ARG A 26 0.54 -7.01 8.22
N LEU A 27 1.25 -6.79 7.11
CA LEU A 27 2.51 -7.47 6.83
C LEU A 27 3.55 -7.16 7.91
N VAL A 28 3.71 -5.89 8.27
CA VAL A 28 4.67 -5.47 9.32
C VAL A 28 4.35 -6.14 10.66
N ARG A 29 3.07 -6.28 11.03
CA ARG A 29 2.69 -7.00 12.25
C ARG A 29 3.09 -8.47 12.23
N CYS A 30 2.95 -9.16 11.10
CA CYS A 30 3.38 -10.55 10.96
C CYS A 30 4.90 -10.64 11.08
N LEU A 31 5.64 -9.78 10.37
CA LEU A 31 7.11 -9.74 10.43
C LEU A 31 7.62 -9.42 11.84
N ALA A 32 6.95 -8.51 12.55
CA ALA A 32 7.31 -8.13 13.91
C ALA A 32 7.06 -9.26 14.91
N ALA A 33 6.01 -10.08 14.69
CA ALA A 33 5.75 -11.27 15.50
C ALA A 33 6.80 -12.36 15.26
N ASP A 34 7.20 -12.59 14.00
CA ASP A 34 8.19 -13.61 13.64
C ASP A 34 9.64 -13.18 13.94
N ALA A 35 9.88 -11.87 14.11
CA ALA A 35 11.19 -11.31 14.37
C ALA A 35 11.18 -10.37 15.60
N PRO A 36 10.98 -10.90 16.82
CA PRO A 36 10.79 -10.10 18.04
C PRO A 36 12.02 -9.26 18.42
N THR A 37 13.21 -9.62 17.95
CA THR A 37 14.45 -8.88 18.19
C THR A 37 14.71 -7.77 17.16
N VAL A 38 13.85 -7.64 16.15
CA VAL A 38 13.93 -6.61 15.11
C VAL A 38 13.02 -5.45 15.47
N THR A 39 13.53 -4.22 15.38
CA THR A 39 12.71 -3.01 15.54
C THR A 39 12.21 -2.53 14.19
N PHE A 40 10.91 -2.22 14.12
CA PHE A 40 10.23 -1.70 12.93
C PHE A 40 9.81 -0.24 13.18
N SER A 41 10.40 0.72 12.47
CA SER A 41 9.99 2.14 12.52
C SER A 41 8.99 2.42 11.40
N PHE A 42 7.75 2.76 11.75
CA PHE A 42 6.64 2.97 10.82
C PHE A 42 6.33 4.45 10.64
N PHE A 43 6.63 4.98 9.45
CA PHE A 43 6.57 6.41 9.14
C PHE A 43 5.32 6.77 8.34
N SER A 44 4.40 7.56 8.91
CA SER A 44 3.19 7.94 8.19
C SER A 44 2.59 9.26 8.67
N THR A 45 1.51 9.70 8.04
CA THR A 45 0.81 10.95 8.39
C THR A 45 0.18 10.87 9.79
N PRO A 46 -0.04 12.01 10.48
CA PRO A 46 -0.66 12.02 11.80
C PRO A 46 -1.95 11.19 11.85
N LYS A 47 -2.86 11.43 10.88
CA LYS A 47 -4.13 10.70 10.74
C LYS A 47 -3.95 9.18 10.62
N THR A 48 -2.94 8.74 9.88
CA THR A 48 -2.64 7.31 9.70
C THR A 48 -2.12 6.69 10.98
N ILE A 49 -1.19 7.38 11.66
CA ILE A 49 -0.62 6.91 12.93
C ILE A 49 -1.71 6.81 14.00
N GLU A 50 -2.55 7.83 14.15
CA GLU A 50 -3.66 7.85 15.11
C GLU A 50 -4.64 6.68 14.88
N SER A 51 -4.93 6.37 13.61
CA SER A 51 -5.81 5.26 13.24
C SER A 51 -5.22 3.88 13.57
N LEU A 52 -3.94 3.65 13.28
CA LEU A 52 -3.29 2.35 13.38
C LEU A 52 -2.74 2.03 14.78
N PHE A 53 -2.33 3.04 15.54
CA PHE A 53 -1.66 2.89 16.83
C PHE A 53 -2.55 3.27 18.02
N SER A 54 -3.87 3.37 17.81
CA SER A 54 -4.82 3.53 18.91
C SER A 54 -4.74 2.34 19.89
N PRO A 55 -4.99 2.56 21.21
CA PRO A 55 -4.82 1.52 22.22
C PRO A 55 -5.59 0.22 21.94
N SER A 56 -6.75 0.31 21.29
CA SER A 56 -7.58 -0.85 20.92
C SER A 56 -6.95 -1.77 19.86
N LYS A 57 -5.89 -1.33 19.17
CA LYS A 57 -5.25 -2.09 18.08
C LYS A 57 -4.19 -3.07 18.57
N ASN A 58 -3.80 -3.05 19.86
CA ASN A 58 -2.81 -3.96 20.45
C ASN A 58 -1.57 -4.15 19.57
N VAL A 59 -0.86 -3.06 19.27
CA VAL A 59 0.30 -3.08 18.37
C VAL A 59 1.52 -3.68 19.09
N PRO A 60 2.26 -4.62 18.49
CA PRO A 60 3.50 -5.15 19.06
C PRO A 60 4.51 -4.05 19.44
N GLY A 61 5.15 -4.18 20.61
CA GLY A 61 6.05 -3.15 21.15
C GLY A 61 7.34 -2.92 20.36
N ASN A 62 7.72 -3.85 19.48
CA ASN A 62 8.84 -3.70 18.55
C ASN A 62 8.45 -2.97 17.25
N ILE A 63 7.22 -2.45 17.13
CA ILE A 63 6.78 -1.55 16.06
C ILE A 63 6.58 -0.14 16.63
N LYS A 64 7.37 0.82 16.15
CA LYS A 64 7.40 2.20 16.66
C LYS A 64 6.81 3.17 15.63
N PRO A 65 5.79 3.97 15.97
CA PRO A 65 5.22 4.96 15.06
C PRO A 65 6.07 6.23 14.98
N TYR A 66 6.15 6.81 13.79
CA TYR A 66 6.80 8.09 13.54
C TYR A 66 5.92 8.95 12.63
N VAL A 67 5.66 10.17 13.06
CA VAL A 67 4.80 11.11 12.33
C VAL A 67 5.61 11.83 11.24
N VAL A 68 5.06 11.83 10.03
CA VAL A 68 5.57 12.57 8.87
C VAL A 68 4.50 13.59 8.48
N PRO A 69 4.86 14.88 8.27
CA PRO A 69 3.90 15.88 7.80
C PRO A 69 3.20 15.44 6.51
N ASP A 70 1.89 15.69 6.44
CA ASP A 70 1.06 15.33 5.30
C ASP A 70 1.23 16.27 4.09
N GLY A 71 1.98 17.37 4.25
CA GLY A 71 2.24 18.35 3.21
C GLY A 71 1.14 19.39 3.04
N VAL A 72 0.13 19.40 3.91
CA VAL A 72 -0.98 20.36 3.86
C VAL A 72 -0.50 21.71 4.44
N PRO A 73 -0.57 22.82 3.67
CA PRO A 73 -0.23 24.14 4.18
C PRO A 73 -1.13 24.58 5.33
N GLU A 74 -0.59 25.41 6.22
CA GLU A 74 -1.38 25.98 7.32
C GLU A 74 -2.54 26.83 6.78
N GLY A 75 -3.75 26.59 7.29
CA GLY A 75 -4.96 27.26 6.83
C GLY A 75 -5.50 26.80 5.47
N HIS A 76 -4.95 25.73 4.87
CA HIS A 76 -5.44 25.20 3.60
C HIS A 76 -6.89 24.72 3.69
N VAL A 77 -7.71 25.14 2.74
CA VAL A 77 -9.12 24.72 2.62
C VAL A 77 -9.23 23.77 1.43
N PHE A 78 -9.63 22.53 1.70
CA PHE A 78 -9.79 21.52 0.65
C PHE A 78 -10.95 21.84 -0.29
N SER A 79 -10.72 21.63 -1.58
CA SER A 79 -11.70 21.78 -2.66
C SER A 79 -12.78 20.68 -2.69
N GLY A 80 -12.57 19.59 -1.96
CA GLY A 80 -13.37 18.36 -2.05
C GLY A 80 -12.88 17.38 -3.11
N ASN A 81 -11.88 17.74 -3.92
CA ASN A 81 -11.24 16.81 -4.84
C ASN A 81 -10.47 15.72 -4.06
N PRO A 82 -10.78 14.43 -4.21
CA PRO A 82 -10.10 13.35 -3.49
C PRO A 82 -8.60 13.22 -3.85
N GLU A 83 -8.15 13.75 -4.99
CA GLU A 83 -6.73 13.73 -5.41
C GLU A 83 -5.90 14.87 -4.82
N GLU A 84 -6.53 15.94 -4.35
CA GLU A 84 -5.84 17.11 -3.77
C GLU A 84 -4.93 16.73 -2.58
N PRO A 85 -5.39 16.02 -1.54
CA PRO A 85 -4.51 15.63 -0.43
C PRO A 85 -3.37 14.71 -0.87
N ILE A 86 -3.61 13.86 -1.88
CA ILE A 86 -2.58 12.99 -2.47
C ILE A 86 -1.48 13.83 -3.13
N THR A 87 -1.91 14.82 -3.90
CA THR A 87 -1.02 15.73 -4.64
C THR A 87 -0.16 16.55 -3.68
N LEU A 88 -0.75 17.14 -2.64
CA LEU A 88 -0.03 17.89 -1.62
C LEU A 88 1.04 17.03 -0.93
N TYR A 89 0.68 15.80 -0.55
CA TYR A 89 1.61 14.86 0.07
C TYR A 89 2.78 14.50 -0.84
N ILE A 90 2.53 14.13 -2.10
CA ILE A 90 3.59 13.75 -3.04
C ILE A 90 4.53 14.92 -3.29
N THR A 91 4.00 16.12 -3.53
CA THR A 91 4.80 17.34 -3.73
C THR A 91 5.69 17.62 -2.51
N ALA A 92 5.13 17.55 -1.30
CA ALA A 92 5.89 17.78 -0.07
C ALA A 92 6.98 16.72 0.17
N VAL A 93 6.74 15.48 -0.27
CA VAL A 93 7.74 14.40 -0.25
C VAL A 93 8.85 14.68 -1.26
N GLU A 94 8.53 15.09 -2.49
CA GLU A 94 9.51 15.40 -3.53
C GLU A 94 10.40 16.61 -3.18
N ASP A 95 9.83 17.64 -2.57
CA ASP A 95 10.56 18.82 -2.07
C ASP A 95 11.56 18.45 -0.96
N GLY A 96 11.40 17.27 -0.37
CA GLY A 96 12.39 16.64 0.49
C GLY A 96 12.57 17.28 1.85
N LYS A 97 11.90 18.39 2.17
CA LYS A 97 11.98 19.03 3.49
C LYS A 97 11.40 18.12 4.60
N ASN A 98 10.32 17.41 4.29
CA ASN A 98 9.61 16.57 5.26
C ASN A 98 10.17 15.14 5.32
N LEU A 99 10.57 14.54 4.19
CA LEU A 99 11.03 13.15 4.15
C LEU A 99 12.55 12.99 4.33
N LYS A 100 13.40 13.97 3.96
CA LYS A 100 14.87 13.83 4.13
C LYS A 100 15.28 13.80 5.60
N GLY A 101 14.60 14.56 6.46
CA GLY A 101 14.86 14.51 7.92
C GLY A 101 14.52 13.13 8.48
N VAL A 102 13.39 12.58 8.05
CA VAL A 102 12.89 11.26 8.46
C VAL A 102 13.77 10.12 7.93
N LEU A 103 14.17 10.19 6.66
CA LEU A 103 15.08 9.22 6.05
C LEU A 103 16.48 9.28 6.67
N LYS A 104 17.02 10.46 6.96
CA LYS A 104 18.30 10.60 7.68
C LYS A 104 18.23 10.05 9.10
N ALA A 105 17.11 10.24 9.80
CA ALA A 105 16.89 9.65 11.12
C ALA A 105 16.80 8.11 11.03
N ALA A 106 16.10 7.58 10.04
CA ALA A 106 16.01 6.13 9.80
C ALA A 106 17.34 5.50 9.34
N GLU A 107 18.12 6.19 8.51
CA GLU A 107 19.45 5.75 8.06
C GLU A 107 20.48 5.77 9.18
N ALA A 108 20.35 6.68 10.15
CA ALA A 108 21.20 6.71 11.34
C ALA A 108 20.95 5.51 12.29
N GLU A 109 19.82 4.81 12.14
CA GLU A 109 19.40 3.70 13.01
C GLU A 109 19.75 2.29 12.46
N GLY A 110 20.26 2.12 11.23
CA GLY A 110 20.78 0.81 10.80
C GLY A 110 20.84 0.50 9.29
N ARG A 111 21.00 -0.79 8.97
CA ARG A 111 21.09 -1.31 7.58
C ARG A 111 19.71 -1.34 6.93
N VAL A 112 19.48 -0.45 5.97
CA VAL A 112 18.20 -0.31 5.26
C VAL A 112 18.01 -1.41 4.21
N TRP A 113 16.92 -2.18 4.30
CA TRP A 113 16.47 -3.10 3.27
C TRP A 113 15.26 -2.52 2.54
N TYR A 114 15.35 -2.38 1.21
CA TYR A 114 14.25 -1.87 0.39
C TYR A 114 13.34 -3.02 -0.07
N VAL A 115 12.18 -3.14 0.58
CA VAL A 115 11.07 -3.99 0.11
C VAL A 115 9.94 -3.06 -0.35
N ARG A 116 9.59 -3.11 -1.64
CA ARG A 116 8.46 -2.34 -2.19
C ARG A 116 7.26 -3.26 -2.38
N CYS A 117 6.10 -2.83 -1.88
CA CYS A 117 4.81 -3.41 -2.19
C CYS A 117 4.17 -2.62 -3.33
N VAL A 118 3.85 -3.27 -4.45
CA VAL A 118 3.34 -2.57 -5.65
C VAL A 118 2.19 -3.37 -6.26
N SER A 119 1.12 -2.67 -6.65
CA SER A 119 0.16 -3.16 -7.64
C SER A 119 0.75 -2.87 -9.02
N VAL A 120 1.11 -3.91 -9.77
CA VAL A 120 1.89 -3.75 -11.00
C VAL A 120 0.97 -3.44 -12.18
N VAL A 121 1.18 -2.30 -12.83
CA VAL A 121 0.70 -2.05 -14.20
C VAL A 121 1.86 -1.57 -15.07
N ARG A 122 1.98 -2.17 -16.27
CA ARG A 122 3.11 -1.99 -17.18
C ARG A 122 2.92 -0.77 -18.10
N ARG A 123 3.99 -0.02 -18.34
CA ARG A 123 4.11 0.97 -19.43
C ARG A 123 4.92 0.35 -20.58
N ARG A 124 4.38 0.31 -21.80
CA ARG A 124 5.16 0.14 -23.04
C ARG A 124 4.93 1.39 -23.89
N LEU A 125 6.00 2.05 -24.31
CA LEU A 125 5.91 3.21 -25.20
C LEU A 125 5.67 2.68 -26.63
N GLY A 126 4.46 2.90 -27.17
CA GLY A 126 4.14 2.64 -28.57
C GLY A 126 2.74 2.09 -28.80
N GLY A 127 1.84 2.93 -29.32
CA GLY A 127 0.52 2.56 -29.82
C GLY A 127 -0.41 3.78 -29.91
N ARG A 128 -0.70 4.25 -31.12
CA ARG A 128 -1.69 5.31 -31.40
C ARG A 128 -3.12 4.73 -31.29
N ASP A 129 -4.01 5.62 -30.88
CA ASP A 129 -5.48 5.56 -30.70
C ASP A 129 -6.26 4.35 -31.24
N GLY A 130 -7.17 3.86 -30.39
CA GLY A 130 -8.39 3.15 -30.76
C GLY A 130 -8.33 1.62 -30.87
N GLY A 131 -7.15 1.02 -30.87
CA GLY A 131 -6.97 -0.44 -30.96
C GLY A 131 -6.66 -1.11 -29.62
N ALA A 132 -6.91 -2.42 -29.53
CA ALA A 132 -6.42 -3.26 -28.43
C ALA A 132 -4.92 -3.01 -28.22
N VAL A 133 -4.53 -2.69 -26.99
CA VAL A 133 -3.15 -2.31 -26.71
C VAL A 133 -2.43 -3.54 -26.18
N GLY A 134 -1.63 -4.18 -27.04
CA GLY A 134 -0.75 -5.31 -26.68
C GLY A 134 0.41 -4.90 -25.75
N LEU A 135 0.08 -4.33 -24.60
CA LEU A 135 1.02 -3.72 -23.65
C LEU A 135 1.42 -4.66 -22.53
N VAL A 136 0.54 -5.58 -22.15
CA VAL A 136 0.73 -6.50 -21.03
C VAL A 136 0.81 -7.92 -21.58
N TYR A 137 1.90 -8.61 -21.25
CA TYR A 137 2.05 -10.02 -21.57
C TYR A 137 0.97 -10.80 -20.80
N GLY A 138 0.22 -11.68 -21.48
CA GLY A 138 -0.93 -12.39 -20.90
C GLY A 138 -2.30 -11.72 -21.12
N PHE A 139 -2.36 -10.50 -21.67
CA PHE A 139 -3.64 -9.82 -21.92
C PHE A 139 -3.74 -9.26 -23.35
N SER A 140 -4.41 -9.99 -24.24
CA SER A 140 -4.75 -9.52 -25.59
C SER A 140 -5.94 -8.56 -25.63
N GLU A 141 -6.81 -8.61 -24.62
CA GLU A 141 -8.09 -7.88 -24.62
C GLU A 141 -8.04 -6.51 -23.95
N LEU A 142 -6.90 -6.12 -23.35
CA LEU A 142 -6.79 -4.83 -22.66
C LEU A 142 -6.94 -3.66 -23.64
N ARG A 143 -7.92 -2.80 -23.34
CA ARG A 143 -8.14 -1.54 -24.04
C ARG A 143 -7.40 -0.42 -23.32
N LEU A 144 -7.20 0.69 -24.04
CA LEU A 144 -6.53 1.86 -23.46
C LEU A 144 -7.25 2.35 -22.20
N GLY A 145 -8.59 2.34 -22.20
CA GLY A 145 -9.42 2.77 -21.06
C GLY A 145 -9.36 1.84 -19.83
N ASP A 146 -8.85 0.62 -19.99
CA ASP A 146 -8.68 -0.33 -18.87
C ASP A 146 -7.38 -0.08 -18.11
N LEU A 147 -6.47 0.75 -18.64
CA LEU A 147 -5.24 1.10 -17.97
C LEU A 147 -5.50 2.14 -16.88
N PRO A 148 -4.70 2.17 -15.80
CA PRO A 148 -4.76 3.26 -14.84
C PRO A 148 -4.43 4.61 -15.50
N THR A 149 -5.19 5.64 -15.13
CA THR A 149 -4.89 7.03 -15.44
C THR A 149 -3.47 7.38 -14.98
N GLY A 150 -2.73 8.13 -15.79
CA GLY A 150 -1.34 8.51 -15.51
C GLY A 150 -0.29 7.56 -16.12
N VAL A 151 -0.70 6.43 -16.71
CA VAL A 151 0.24 5.49 -17.36
C VAL A 151 0.43 5.85 -18.85
N LEU A 152 -0.68 5.89 -19.61
CA LEU A 152 -0.70 6.23 -21.04
C LEU A 152 -1.74 7.30 -21.42
N PHE A 153 -2.72 7.58 -20.56
CA PHE A 153 -3.73 8.60 -20.78
C PHE A 153 -4.01 9.39 -19.48
N GLY A 154 -4.74 10.51 -19.61
CA GLY A 154 -4.96 11.47 -18.52
C GLY A 154 -3.81 12.45 -18.34
N ASN A 155 -3.73 13.07 -17.16
CA ASN A 155 -2.67 14.04 -16.85
C ASN A 155 -1.36 13.34 -16.45
N LEU A 156 -0.49 13.12 -17.44
CA LEU A 156 0.82 12.46 -17.26
C LEU A 156 1.85 13.31 -16.49
N GLU A 157 1.60 14.61 -16.37
CA GLU A 157 2.45 15.56 -15.62
C GLU A 157 1.97 15.76 -14.18
N SER A 158 0.91 15.05 -13.77
CA SER A 158 0.47 15.06 -12.37
C SER A 158 1.57 14.47 -11.47
N PRO A 159 1.73 14.96 -10.22
CA PRO A 159 2.70 14.40 -9.28
C PRO A 159 2.52 12.89 -9.07
N PHE A 160 1.28 12.41 -9.10
CA PHE A 160 0.97 10.98 -9.01
C PHE A 160 1.49 10.17 -10.20
N ALA A 161 1.26 10.63 -11.44
CA ALA A 161 1.76 9.98 -12.65
C ALA A 161 3.31 9.97 -12.69
N ILE A 162 3.93 11.10 -12.33
CA ILE A 162 5.39 11.23 -12.23
C ILE A 162 5.94 10.26 -11.17
N MET A 163 5.32 10.19 -10.00
CA MET A 163 5.69 9.24 -8.93
C MET A 163 5.61 7.79 -9.41
N GLN A 164 4.52 7.39 -10.07
CA GLN A 164 4.36 6.04 -10.63
C GLN A 164 5.43 5.72 -11.68
N HIS A 165 5.73 6.68 -12.57
CA HIS A 165 6.78 6.51 -13.57
C HIS A 165 8.16 6.31 -12.94
N LYS A 166 8.52 7.16 -11.96
CA LYS A 166 9.77 7.04 -11.19
C LYS A 166 9.84 5.71 -10.43
N MET A 167 8.73 5.28 -9.82
CA MET A 167 8.62 3.99 -9.14
C MET A 167 8.92 2.84 -10.11
N GLY A 168 8.25 2.77 -11.26
CA GLY A 168 8.44 1.71 -12.24
C GLY A 168 9.90 1.57 -12.70
N ARG A 169 10.61 2.69 -12.84
CA ARG A 169 12.05 2.71 -13.19
C ARG A 169 12.97 2.31 -12.04
N ALA A 170 12.55 2.48 -10.80
CA ALA A 170 13.33 2.13 -9.61
C ALA A 170 13.17 0.66 -9.20
N LEU A 171 12.04 0.02 -9.51
CA LEU A 171 11.74 -1.36 -9.11
C LEU A 171 12.83 -2.39 -9.47
N PRO A 172 13.45 -2.39 -10.68
CA PRO A 172 14.51 -3.34 -11.02
C PRO A 172 15.76 -3.25 -10.12
N LYS A 173 15.93 -2.15 -9.40
CA LYS A 173 17.06 -1.94 -8.48
C LYS A 173 16.81 -2.52 -7.09
N ALA A 174 15.55 -2.87 -6.76
CA ALA A 174 15.19 -3.41 -5.45
C ALA A 174 15.86 -4.77 -5.19
N THR A 175 16.13 -5.08 -3.92
CA THR A 175 16.62 -6.40 -3.50
C THR A 175 15.53 -7.46 -3.68
N ALA A 176 14.30 -7.09 -3.32
CA ALA A 176 13.11 -7.92 -3.46
C ALA A 176 11.89 -7.02 -3.70
N ILE A 177 10.91 -7.53 -4.41
CA ILE A 177 9.59 -6.92 -4.56
C ILE A 177 8.57 -7.87 -3.96
N ALA A 178 7.88 -7.42 -2.91
CA ALA A 178 6.78 -8.17 -2.33
C ALA A 178 5.48 -7.74 -3.01
N ILE A 179 4.64 -8.69 -3.40
CA ILE A 179 3.36 -8.42 -4.06
C ILE A 179 2.28 -9.16 -3.27
N ASN A 180 1.19 -8.46 -2.96
CA ASN A 180 0.02 -9.01 -2.32
C ASN A 180 -0.78 -9.84 -3.33
N SER A 181 -0.26 -11.01 -3.67
CA SER A 181 -0.79 -11.93 -4.68
C SER A 181 -0.40 -13.35 -4.31
N ILE A 182 -0.96 -14.32 -5.03
CA ILE A 182 -0.53 -15.73 -5.04
C ILE A 182 0.15 -16.04 -6.38
N GLU A 183 0.98 -17.07 -6.42
CA GLU A 183 1.71 -17.43 -7.66
C GLU A 183 0.76 -18.00 -8.72
N GLU A 184 -0.31 -18.66 -8.27
CA GLU A 184 -1.26 -19.40 -9.08
C GLU A 184 -2.30 -18.50 -9.78
N LEU A 185 -2.36 -17.21 -9.44
CA LEU A 185 -3.36 -16.29 -9.98
C LEU A 185 -3.19 -16.11 -11.50
N ASP A 186 -1.96 -15.92 -11.94
CA ASP A 186 -1.61 -15.78 -13.35
C ASP A 186 -0.12 -16.16 -13.55
N PRO A 187 0.17 -17.41 -13.92
CA PRO A 187 1.54 -17.90 -14.06
C PRO A 187 2.36 -17.12 -15.10
N ASP A 188 1.74 -16.67 -16.19
CA ASP A 188 2.42 -15.98 -17.29
C ASP A 188 2.88 -14.59 -16.85
N ILE A 189 2.03 -13.86 -16.12
CA ILE A 189 2.40 -12.57 -15.53
C ILE A 189 3.48 -12.77 -14.48
N ILE A 190 3.34 -13.75 -13.59
CA ILE A 190 4.33 -14.00 -12.54
C ILE A 190 5.69 -14.37 -13.16
N GLN A 191 5.72 -15.15 -14.24
CA GLN A 191 6.95 -15.46 -14.97
C GLN A 191 7.56 -14.22 -15.64
N ASP A 192 6.75 -13.38 -16.29
CA ASP A 192 7.20 -12.10 -16.87
C ASP A 192 7.77 -11.17 -15.78
N LEU A 193 7.18 -11.10 -14.59
CA LEU A 193 7.71 -10.34 -13.46
C LEU A 193 9.03 -10.92 -12.94
N LYS A 194 9.10 -12.25 -12.72
CA LYS A 194 10.33 -12.95 -12.30
C LYS A 194 11.48 -12.75 -13.30
N SER A 195 11.19 -12.59 -14.59
CA SER A 195 12.21 -12.30 -15.62
C SER A 195 12.81 -10.89 -15.54
N LYS A 196 12.13 -9.94 -14.88
CA LYS A 196 12.51 -8.51 -14.86
C LYS A 196 13.12 -8.04 -13.56
N PHE A 197 12.88 -8.78 -12.48
CA PHE A 197 13.25 -8.39 -11.13
C PHE A 197 14.14 -9.45 -10.49
N LYS A 198 15.04 -9.01 -9.61
CA LYS A 198 15.99 -9.93 -8.94
C LYS A 198 15.27 -10.99 -8.11
N MET A 199 14.20 -10.60 -7.43
CA MET A 199 13.38 -11.47 -6.60
C MET A 199 11.97 -10.89 -6.48
N ILE A 200 10.97 -11.72 -6.77
CA ILE A 200 9.54 -11.44 -6.57
C ILE A 200 9.04 -12.37 -5.47
N LEU A 201 8.38 -11.81 -4.45
CA LEU A 201 7.79 -12.53 -3.34
C LEU A 201 6.28 -12.33 -3.36
N ASN A 202 5.54 -13.37 -3.75
CA ASN A 202 4.08 -13.37 -3.64
C ASN A 202 3.72 -13.64 -2.17
N VAL A 203 3.40 -12.57 -1.46
CA VAL A 203 2.91 -12.65 -0.08
C VAL A 203 1.39 -12.78 -0.17
N SER A 204 0.91 -14.00 0.13
CA SER A 204 -0.51 -14.40 0.09
C SER A 204 -1.43 -13.31 0.66
N PRO A 205 -2.69 -13.18 0.17
CA PRO A 205 -3.59 -12.11 0.54
C PRO A 205 -3.52 -11.84 2.03
N PHE A 206 -3.20 -10.61 2.43
CA PHE A 206 -3.04 -10.28 3.85
C PHE A 206 -4.31 -10.55 4.69
N SER A 207 -5.44 -10.86 4.06
CA SER A 207 -6.67 -11.37 4.68
C SER A 207 -6.62 -12.86 5.07
N ALA A 208 -5.77 -13.66 4.41
CA ALA A 208 -5.64 -15.11 4.59
C ALA A 208 -4.42 -15.51 5.42
N ILE A 209 -3.51 -14.58 5.76
CA ILE A 209 -2.41 -14.85 6.69
C ILE A 209 -3.02 -15.02 8.09
N SER A 210 -3.33 -16.27 8.43
CA SER A 210 -3.48 -16.67 9.83
C SER A 210 -2.12 -16.46 10.49
N LEU A 211 -2.05 -15.53 11.44
CA LEU A 211 -0.92 -15.45 12.35
C LEU A 211 -0.72 -16.86 12.95
N PRO A 212 0.48 -17.47 12.84
CA PRO A 212 0.73 -18.73 13.51
C PRO A 212 0.39 -18.57 14.99
N SER A 213 -0.16 -19.64 15.57
CA SER A 213 -0.70 -19.73 16.92
C SER A 213 0.31 -19.26 17.98
N SER A 214 0.44 -17.95 18.14
CA SER A 214 1.03 -17.34 19.31
C SER A 214 0.03 -17.54 20.46
N PRO A 215 0.48 -17.83 21.69
CA PRO A 215 -0.40 -17.89 22.86
C PRO A 215 -1.04 -16.52 23.19
N LEU A 216 -0.65 -15.46 22.47
CA LEU A 216 -1.30 -14.16 22.53
C LEU A 216 -2.61 -14.22 21.71
N PRO A 217 -3.77 -13.87 22.31
CA PRO A 217 -5.03 -13.84 21.59
C PRO A 217 -4.86 -12.99 20.32
N LEU A 218 -5.31 -13.55 19.19
CA LEU A 218 -5.42 -12.81 17.93
C LEU A 218 -6.02 -11.44 18.26
N PRO A 219 -5.38 -10.33 17.88
CA PRO A 219 -5.99 -9.03 18.08
C PRO A 219 -7.36 -9.11 17.39
N PRO A 220 -8.46 -8.74 18.07
CA PRO A 220 -9.78 -8.79 17.45
C PRO A 220 -9.66 -8.10 16.10
N SER A 221 -10.12 -8.78 15.06
CA SER A 221 -10.23 -8.16 13.74
C SER A 221 -10.83 -6.80 13.99
N SER A 222 -10.14 -5.72 13.64
CA SER A 222 -10.53 -4.39 14.10
C SER A 222 -11.81 -3.87 13.43
N TYR A 223 -12.58 -4.77 12.87
CA TYR A 223 -13.91 -4.63 12.34
C TYR A 223 -14.85 -4.89 13.50
N THR A 224 -15.22 -3.80 14.18
CA THR A 224 -16.42 -3.79 14.99
C THR A 224 -17.60 -3.84 14.03
N ASP A 225 -18.42 -4.89 14.15
CA ASP A 225 -19.68 -4.98 13.42
C ASP A 225 -20.73 -4.07 14.09
N GLU A 226 -20.50 -2.76 14.02
CA GLU A 226 -21.28 -1.74 14.72
C GLU A 226 -22.78 -1.82 14.36
N TYR A 227 -23.08 -2.20 13.13
CA TYR A 227 -24.46 -2.28 12.62
C TYR A 227 -25.06 -3.69 12.71
N GLY A 228 -24.34 -4.68 13.26
CA GLY A 228 -24.81 -6.06 13.36
C GLY A 228 -25.05 -6.72 11.99
N CYS A 229 -24.25 -6.38 10.98
CA CYS A 229 -24.30 -6.93 9.64
C CYS A 229 -24.11 -8.47 9.64
N ILE A 230 -23.21 -9.01 10.46
CA ILE A 230 -22.95 -10.45 10.52
C ILE A 230 -24.13 -11.21 11.14
N PRO A 231 -24.65 -10.85 12.34
CA PRO A 231 -25.89 -11.43 12.84
C PRO A 231 -27.09 -11.28 11.90
N TRP A 232 -27.17 -10.17 11.15
CA TRP A 232 -28.21 -10.00 10.14
C TRP A 232 -28.05 -10.97 8.96
N LEU A 233 -26.82 -11.20 8.49
CA LEU A 233 -26.51 -12.18 7.45
C LEU A 233 -26.86 -13.61 7.86
N ASP A 234 -26.67 -13.98 9.14
CA ASP A 234 -27.00 -15.32 9.66
C ASP A 234 -28.49 -15.68 9.49
N ASN A 235 -29.36 -14.66 9.39
CA ASN A 235 -30.81 -14.82 9.20
C ASN A 235 -31.24 -14.81 7.72
N CYS A 236 -30.31 -14.62 6.78
CA CYS A 236 -30.60 -14.58 5.36
C CYS A 236 -30.45 -15.98 4.72
N LYS A 237 -31.12 -16.22 3.59
CA LYS A 237 -30.94 -17.46 2.84
C LYS A 237 -29.54 -17.49 2.19
N PRO A 238 -28.95 -18.69 1.98
CA PRO A 238 -27.71 -18.79 1.21
C PRO A 238 -27.85 -18.13 -0.16
N ALA A 239 -26.83 -17.36 -0.56
CA ALA A 239 -26.76 -16.64 -1.83
C ALA A 239 -27.95 -15.68 -2.10
N SER A 240 -28.59 -15.13 -1.07
CA SER A 240 -29.72 -14.20 -1.22
C SER A 240 -29.39 -12.72 -0.98
N VAL A 241 -28.15 -12.40 -0.61
CA VAL A 241 -27.74 -11.04 -0.23
C VAL A 241 -26.69 -10.53 -1.20
N ALA A 242 -26.86 -9.29 -1.66
CA ALA A 242 -25.86 -8.57 -2.43
C ALA A 242 -25.04 -7.67 -1.50
N TYR A 243 -23.71 -7.76 -1.58
CA TYR A 243 -22.79 -6.83 -0.93
C TYR A 243 -22.43 -5.71 -1.92
N ILE A 244 -22.55 -4.46 -1.48
CA ILE A 244 -22.21 -3.27 -2.27
C ILE A 244 -21.12 -2.50 -1.53
N GLY A 245 -20.00 -2.27 -2.19
CA GLY A 245 -18.89 -1.51 -1.64
C GLY A 245 -18.00 -0.91 -2.74
N PHE A 246 -17.77 0.40 -2.65
CA PHE A 246 -16.97 1.17 -3.62
C PHE A 246 -15.57 1.52 -3.09
N GLY A 247 -15.12 0.82 -2.04
CA GLY A 247 -13.85 1.08 -1.37
C GLY A 247 -13.89 2.31 -0.47
N THR A 248 -12.73 2.89 -0.19
CA THR A 248 -12.57 3.95 0.82
C THR A 248 -12.47 5.37 0.24
N LEU A 249 -12.46 5.51 -1.09
CA LEU A 249 -12.26 6.80 -1.77
C LEU A 249 -13.35 7.14 -2.79
N ALA A 250 -14.12 6.17 -3.26
CA ALA A 250 -15.11 6.40 -4.30
C ALA A 250 -16.51 6.39 -3.72
N THR A 251 -17.31 7.37 -4.16
CA THR A 251 -18.75 7.42 -3.95
C THR A 251 -19.38 7.58 -5.34
N PRO A 252 -20.40 6.77 -5.69
CA PRO A 252 -21.11 6.94 -6.95
C PRO A 252 -21.71 8.34 -7.07
N PRO A 253 -21.86 8.88 -8.29
CA PRO A 253 -22.54 10.15 -8.51
C PRO A 253 -23.99 10.08 -7.99
N PRO A 254 -24.61 11.20 -7.57
CA PRO A 254 -25.94 11.19 -6.96
C PRO A 254 -27.01 10.48 -7.80
N VAL A 255 -26.92 10.53 -9.13
CA VAL A 255 -27.86 9.88 -10.05
C VAL A 255 -27.84 8.34 -9.95
N GLU A 256 -26.77 7.76 -9.44
CA GLU A 256 -26.60 6.30 -9.27
C GLU A 256 -26.96 5.82 -7.84
N VAL A 257 -27.27 6.76 -6.92
CA VAL A 257 -27.56 6.46 -5.50
C VAL A 257 -29.04 6.70 -5.15
N LEU A 258 -29.85 7.17 -6.11
CA LEU A 258 -31.28 7.51 -5.95
C LEU A 258 -32.22 6.38 -6.38
#